data_AF-A0A3M1CEU9-F1
#
_entry.id   AF-A0A3M1CEU9-F1
#
_cell.length_a   1.000
_cell.length_b   1.000
_cell.length_c   1.000
_cell.angle_alpha   90.00
_cell.angle_beta   90.00
_cell.angle_gamma   90.00
#
_symmetry.space_group_name_H-M   'P 1'
#
loop_
_entity.id
_entity.type
_entity.pdbx_description
1 polymer ?
#
loop_
_entity_poly.entity_id
_entity_poly.type
_entity_poly.pdbx_seq_one_letter_code
_entity_poly.pdbx_strand_id
1 'polypeptide(L)'
;MKAPITKPVNDAQRAFNELCEKGGGVRGGPARGKVLALLKETGQSLNKLAMSEMADQLAAFPEANPWHVCFAVGLSWGHLARLDLEFTEAVCNVLSDWNTADLKKAASFHMERGPTPIEQSLKGAYNLFGRVTLPATLPDSLEKLGRAQERWLSPILNPKDRPPYIGAWNATAMFMTALFAQPSLAASQKSPPPMLPPGGPIFAGLSLLHRAGILSRPPAGSDLDDASFEPGALYENNGLFAELCNQLSDWCLIDVHSGVYMLGTRHPHSGSWV
;
A
#
# COMPACT_ATOMS: atom_id res chain seq x y z
N MET A 1 -22.69 -19.22 0.36
CA MET A 1 -22.97 -17.78 0.62
C MET A 1 -23.29 -17.10 -0.72
N LYS A 2 -24.11 -16.04 -0.79
CA LYS A 2 -24.29 -15.31 -2.07
C LYS A 2 -23.02 -14.54 -2.41
N ALA A 3 -22.66 -14.43 -3.70
CA ALA A 3 -21.56 -13.60 -4.18
C ALA A 3 -21.55 -12.21 -3.52
N PRO A 4 -20.51 -11.87 -2.71
CA PRO A 4 -20.50 -10.62 -1.94
C PRO A 4 -20.12 -9.39 -2.77
N ILE A 5 -19.53 -9.54 -3.96
CA ILE A 5 -19.07 -8.44 -4.81
C ILE A 5 -20.03 -8.30 -6.00
N THR A 6 -20.76 -7.19 -6.09
CA THR A 6 -21.86 -7.02 -7.06
C THR A 6 -21.42 -6.60 -8.47
N LYS A 7 -20.17 -6.15 -8.65
CA LYS A 7 -19.58 -5.77 -9.95
C LYS A 7 -18.07 -6.02 -9.91
N PRO A 8 -17.62 -7.29 -10.02
CA PRO A 8 -16.21 -7.61 -9.90
C PRO A 8 -15.42 -7.04 -11.10
N VAL A 9 -14.37 -6.26 -10.82
CA VAL A 9 -13.57 -5.54 -11.82
C VAL A 9 -12.34 -6.30 -12.31
N ASN A 10 -11.96 -7.38 -11.61
CA ASN A 10 -10.82 -8.23 -11.95
C ASN A 10 -11.12 -9.71 -11.69
N ASP A 11 -10.22 -10.60 -12.14
CA ASP A 11 -10.41 -12.05 -12.04
C ASP A 11 -10.34 -12.56 -10.60
N ALA A 12 -9.53 -11.95 -9.74
CA ALA A 12 -9.46 -12.31 -8.32
C ALA A 12 -10.83 -12.13 -7.64
N GLN A 13 -11.54 -11.03 -7.93
CA GLN A 13 -12.88 -10.79 -7.40
C GLN A 13 -13.93 -11.76 -7.95
N ARG A 14 -13.84 -12.09 -9.25
CA ARG A 14 -14.72 -13.09 -9.90
C ARG A 14 -14.51 -14.47 -9.27
N ALA A 15 -13.26 -14.92 -9.17
CA ALA A 15 -12.91 -16.19 -8.55
C ALA A 15 -13.32 -16.25 -7.07
N PHE A 16 -13.14 -15.17 -6.31
CA PHE A 16 -13.59 -15.09 -4.93
C PHE A 16 -15.10 -15.21 -4.79
N ASN A 17 -15.88 -14.57 -5.67
CA ASN A 17 -17.33 -14.72 -5.71
C ASN A 17 -17.75 -16.18 -5.95
N GLU A 18 -17.13 -16.84 -6.94
CA GLU A 18 -17.41 -18.26 -7.21
C GLU A 18 -17.09 -19.15 -6.01
N LEU A 19 -15.98 -18.91 -5.33
CA LEU A 19 -15.63 -19.64 -4.11
C LEU A 19 -16.69 -19.43 -3.02
N CYS A 20 -17.17 -18.19 -2.84
CA CYS A 20 -18.22 -17.88 -1.86
C CYS A 20 -19.54 -18.60 -2.15
N GLU A 21 -19.90 -18.70 -3.43
CA GLU A 21 -21.10 -19.39 -3.90
C GLU A 21 -21.00 -20.90 -3.68
N LYS A 22 -19.85 -21.49 -4.02
CA LYS A 22 -19.54 -22.92 -3.78
C LYS A 22 -19.52 -23.27 -2.28
N GLY A 23 -19.19 -22.30 -1.41
CA GLY A 23 -19.15 -22.50 0.04
C GLY A 23 -18.03 -23.45 0.50
N GLY A 24 -18.32 -24.26 1.52
CA GLY A 24 -17.38 -25.26 2.06
C GLY A 24 -16.48 -24.76 3.20
N GLY A 25 -16.75 -23.56 3.72
CA GLY A 25 -16.06 -22.98 4.87
C GLY A 25 -16.98 -22.58 6.02
N VAL A 26 -16.39 -21.93 7.00
CA VAL A 26 -17.08 -21.42 8.20
C VAL A 26 -18.18 -20.44 7.80
N ARG A 27 -19.33 -20.47 8.52
CA ARG A 27 -20.52 -19.63 8.25
C ARG A 27 -21.09 -19.78 6.83
N GLY A 28 -20.86 -20.90 6.17
CA GLY A 28 -21.30 -21.13 4.79
C GLY A 28 -20.55 -20.28 3.75
N GLY A 29 -19.40 -19.70 4.15
CA GLY A 29 -18.45 -19.01 3.29
C GLY A 29 -17.55 -19.99 2.52
N PRO A 30 -16.58 -19.48 1.75
CA PRO A 30 -15.68 -20.29 0.94
C PRO A 30 -14.71 -21.12 1.80
N ALA A 31 -14.24 -22.25 1.26
CA ALA A 31 -13.15 -23.01 1.87
C ALA A 31 -11.89 -22.13 2.01
N ARG A 32 -11.42 -21.95 3.25
CA ARG A 32 -10.34 -21.02 3.61
C ARG A 32 -9.07 -21.21 2.79
N GLY A 33 -8.58 -22.44 2.67
CA GLY A 33 -7.36 -22.73 1.90
C GLY A 33 -7.43 -22.29 0.43
N LYS A 34 -8.62 -22.36 -0.19
CA LYS A 34 -8.81 -21.91 -1.59
C LYS A 34 -8.75 -20.39 -1.71
N VAL A 35 -9.29 -19.65 -0.73
CA VAL A 35 -9.17 -18.19 -0.71
C VAL A 35 -7.73 -17.78 -0.49
N LEU A 36 -7.02 -18.41 0.46
CA LEU A 36 -5.61 -18.08 0.71
C LEU A 36 -4.74 -18.37 -0.52
N ALA A 37 -4.98 -19.48 -1.23
CA ALA A 37 -4.28 -19.79 -2.49
C ALA A 37 -4.56 -18.72 -3.58
N LEU A 38 -5.81 -18.30 -3.74
CA LEU A 38 -6.19 -17.24 -4.67
C LEU A 38 -5.49 -15.91 -4.34
N LEU A 39 -5.49 -15.50 -3.07
CA LEU A 39 -4.81 -14.28 -2.63
C LEU A 39 -3.30 -14.34 -2.88
N LYS A 40 -2.68 -15.50 -2.58
CA LYS A 40 -1.25 -15.73 -2.81
C LYS A 40 -0.89 -15.59 -4.29
N GLU A 41 -1.60 -16.31 -5.17
CA GLU A 41 -1.35 -16.28 -6.62
C GLU A 41 -1.52 -14.85 -7.17
N THR A 42 -2.63 -14.21 -6.82
CA THR A 42 -2.93 -12.84 -7.24
C THR A 42 -1.88 -11.84 -6.73
N GLY A 43 -1.52 -11.93 -5.46
CA GLY A 43 -0.55 -11.03 -4.84
C GLY A 43 0.84 -11.18 -5.43
N GLN A 44 1.30 -12.43 -5.64
CA GLN A 44 2.58 -12.72 -6.29
C GLN A 44 2.61 -12.26 -7.75
N SER A 45 1.48 -12.36 -8.47
CA SER A 45 1.38 -11.82 -9.84
C SER A 45 1.51 -10.29 -9.84
N LEU A 46 0.74 -9.59 -9.00
CA LEU A 46 0.78 -8.12 -8.92
C LEU A 46 2.16 -7.61 -8.48
N ASN A 47 2.81 -8.31 -7.57
CA ASN A 47 4.13 -7.94 -7.07
C ASN A 47 5.21 -7.96 -8.16
N LYS A 48 5.07 -8.76 -9.22
CA LYS A 48 6.01 -8.72 -10.37
C LYS A 48 5.95 -7.37 -11.09
N LEU A 49 4.75 -6.84 -11.31
CA LEU A 49 4.56 -5.51 -11.88
C LEU A 49 5.15 -4.45 -10.96
N ALA A 50 4.81 -4.49 -9.67
CA ALA A 50 5.28 -3.53 -8.67
C ALA A 50 6.82 -3.48 -8.57
N MET A 51 7.46 -4.64 -8.56
CA MET A 51 8.93 -4.75 -8.52
C MET A 51 9.57 -4.23 -9.81
N SER A 52 8.97 -4.50 -10.98
CA SER A 52 9.44 -3.96 -12.26
C SER A 52 9.35 -2.44 -12.30
N GLU A 53 8.17 -1.90 -11.95
CA GLU A 53 7.95 -0.46 -11.90
C GLU A 53 8.93 0.24 -10.96
N MET A 54 9.14 -0.31 -9.75
CA MET A 54 10.06 0.28 -8.79
C MET A 54 11.52 0.22 -9.28
N ALA A 55 11.91 -0.87 -9.95
CA ALA A 55 13.24 -0.99 -10.53
C ALA A 55 13.48 0.04 -11.64
N ASP A 56 12.51 0.24 -12.54
CA ASP A 56 12.58 1.24 -13.61
C ASP A 56 12.71 2.66 -13.04
N GLN A 57 11.94 2.97 -11.99
CA GLN A 57 11.97 4.29 -11.35
C GLN A 57 13.31 4.56 -10.66
N LEU A 58 13.87 3.61 -9.92
CA LEU A 58 15.20 3.79 -9.29
C LEU A 58 16.32 3.88 -10.33
N ALA A 59 16.21 3.14 -11.43
CA ALA A 59 17.19 3.18 -12.52
C ALA A 59 17.16 4.53 -13.27
N ALA A 60 16.00 5.16 -13.40
CA ALA A 60 15.85 6.47 -14.03
C ALA A 60 16.40 7.62 -13.18
N PHE A 61 16.41 7.48 -11.84
CA PHE A 61 16.81 8.53 -10.90
C PHE A 61 17.91 8.09 -9.92
N PRO A 62 19.09 7.66 -10.42
CA PRO A 62 20.15 7.09 -9.57
C PRO A 62 20.77 8.10 -8.60
N GLU A 63 20.73 9.39 -8.94
CA GLU A 63 21.29 10.49 -8.12
C GLU A 63 20.24 11.12 -7.18
N ALA A 64 18.97 10.73 -7.31
CA ALA A 64 17.92 11.25 -6.43
C ALA A 64 17.97 10.57 -5.06
N ASN A 65 17.44 11.25 -4.04
CA ASN A 65 17.19 10.60 -2.76
C ASN A 65 16.19 9.44 -2.96
N PRO A 66 16.56 8.18 -2.66
CA PRO A 66 15.72 7.02 -2.97
C PRO A 66 14.39 7.04 -2.21
N TRP A 67 14.31 7.72 -1.07
CA TRP A 67 13.05 7.89 -0.33
C TRP A 67 12.08 8.82 -1.06
N HIS A 68 12.56 9.83 -1.79
CA HIS A 68 11.70 10.69 -2.61
C HIS A 68 11.10 9.90 -3.78
N VAL A 69 11.90 9.04 -4.42
CA VAL A 69 11.44 8.12 -5.46
C VAL A 69 10.39 7.16 -4.90
N CYS A 70 10.68 6.50 -3.77
CA CYS A 70 9.74 5.59 -3.10
C CYS A 70 8.43 6.30 -2.70
N PHE A 71 8.51 7.56 -2.24
CA PHE A 71 7.35 8.35 -1.89
C PHE A 71 6.50 8.67 -3.13
N ALA A 72 7.11 9.10 -4.23
CA ALA A 72 6.42 9.35 -5.51
C ALA A 72 5.65 8.12 -5.99
N VAL A 73 6.33 6.98 -6.08
CA VAL A 73 5.72 5.69 -6.49
C VAL A 73 4.58 5.32 -5.52
N GLY A 74 4.75 5.58 -4.23
CA GLY A 74 3.72 5.35 -3.21
C GLY A 74 2.45 6.17 -3.43
N LEU A 75 2.56 7.42 -3.90
CA LEU A 75 1.41 8.26 -4.28
C LEU A 75 0.69 7.68 -5.50
N SER A 76 1.43 7.14 -6.46
CA SER A 76 0.84 6.52 -7.66
C SER A 76 0.11 5.21 -7.33
N TRP A 77 0.70 4.36 -6.50
CA TRP A 77 0.04 3.14 -6.01
C TRP A 77 -1.20 3.42 -5.15
N GLY A 78 -1.24 4.61 -4.52
CA GLY A 78 -2.42 5.16 -3.83
C GLY A 78 -3.46 5.83 -4.75
N HIS A 79 -3.27 5.77 -6.07
CA HIS A 79 -4.15 6.39 -7.08
C HIS A 79 -4.31 7.91 -6.93
N LEU A 80 -3.32 8.59 -6.36
CA LEU A 80 -3.31 10.06 -6.35
C LEU A 80 -2.79 10.62 -7.67
N ALA A 81 -1.79 9.96 -8.25
CA ALA A 81 -1.11 10.39 -9.46
C ALA A 81 -0.91 9.22 -10.41
N ARG A 82 -0.89 9.49 -11.72
CA ARG A 82 -0.40 8.51 -12.70
C ARG A 82 1.07 8.25 -12.44
N LEU A 83 1.50 6.98 -12.53
CA LEU A 83 2.92 6.63 -12.47
C LEU A 83 3.58 7.00 -13.80
N ASP A 84 4.49 7.97 -13.75
CA ASP A 84 5.21 8.51 -14.90
C ASP A 84 6.59 9.00 -14.44
N LEU A 85 7.61 8.92 -15.31
CA LEU A 85 8.95 9.39 -14.97
C LEU A 85 8.96 10.91 -14.71
N GLU A 86 8.25 11.71 -15.51
CA GLU A 86 8.17 13.16 -15.31
C GLU A 86 7.46 13.51 -13.99
N PHE A 87 6.52 12.68 -13.55
CA PHE A 87 5.90 12.83 -12.23
C PHE A 87 6.91 12.57 -11.12
N THR A 88 7.62 11.44 -11.18
CA THR A 88 8.63 11.07 -10.19
C THR A 88 9.75 12.11 -10.11
N GLU A 89 10.22 12.60 -11.24
CA GLU A 89 11.22 13.68 -11.31
C GLU A 89 10.73 14.94 -10.59
N ALA A 90 9.52 15.42 -10.94
CA ALA A 90 8.94 16.60 -10.32
C ALA A 90 8.77 16.42 -8.80
N VAL A 91 8.33 15.25 -8.34
CA VAL A 91 8.25 14.95 -6.89
C VAL A 91 9.63 14.98 -6.25
N CYS A 92 10.63 14.35 -6.86
CA CYS A 92 12.00 14.35 -6.34
C CYS A 92 12.56 15.77 -6.22
N ASN A 93 12.32 16.62 -7.22
CA ASN A 93 12.77 18.00 -7.23
C ASN A 93 12.08 18.82 -6.14
N VAL A 94 10.74 18.76 -6.02
CA VAL A 94 9.98 19.47 -4.96
C VAL A 94 10.44 19.07 -3.56
N LEU A 95 10.65 17.76 -3.34
CA LEU A 95 11.03 17.26 -2.02
C LEU A 95 12.49 17.57 -1.67
N SER A 96 13.35 17.78 -2.68
CA SER A 96 14.74 18.18 -2.48
C SER A 96 14.88 19.68 -2.26
N ASP A 97 14.15 20.48 -3.02
CA ASP A 97 14.09 21.94 -2.89
C ASP A 97 12.68 22.44 -3.23
N TRP A 98 11.96 22.93 -2.22
CA TRP A 98 10.56 23.30 -2.36
C TRP A 98 10.38 24.43 -3.37
N ASN A 99 9.78 24.12 -4.51
CA ASN A 99 9.57 25.07 -5.59
C ASN A 99 8.19 24.94 -6.25
N THR A 100 7.68 26.07 -6.75
CA THR A 100 6.32 26.16 -7.31
C THR A 100 6.18 25.50 -8.68
N ALA A 101 7.27 25.45 -9.47
CA ALA A 101 7.22 24.93 -10.84
C ALA A 101 7.01 23.42 -10.83
N ASP A 102 7.86 22.70 -10.11
CA ASP A 102 7.76 21.25 -9.97
C ASP A 102 6.52 20.84 -9.17
N LEU A 103 6.08 21.64 -8.18
CA LEU A 103 4.83 21.37 -7.47
C LEU A 103 3.63 21.37 -8.43
N LYS A 104 3.55 22.38 -9.31
CA LYS A 104 2.51 22.44 -10.34
C LYS A 104 2.63 21.31 -11.35
N LYS A 105 3.86 20.95 -11.75
CA LYS A 105 4.13 19.84 -12.65
C LYS A 105 3.66 18.52 -12.04
N ALA A 106 4.09 18.20 -10.82
CA ALA A 106 3.67 17.00 -10.09
C ALA A 106 2.14 16.94 -9.93
N ALA A 107 1.52 18.05 -9.53
CA ALA A 107 0.07 18.13 -9.36
C ALA A 107 -0.71 17.90 -10.67
N SER A 108 -0.12 18.18 -11.84
CA SER A 108 -0.76 17.95 -13.15
C SER A 108 -0.94 16.46 -13.50
N PHE A 109 -0.28 15.54 -12.78
CA PHE A 109 -0.44 14.09 -12.97
C PHE A 109 -1.61 13.50 -12.19
N HIS A 110 -2.42 14.35 -11.56
CA HIS A 110 -3.55 13.89 -10.76
C HIS A 110 -4.49 12.96 -11.51
N MET A 111 -5.05 12.02 -10.76
CA MET A 111 -6.12 11.15 -11.22
C MET A 111 -7.48 11.73 -10.78
N GLU A 112 -8.41 10.86 -10.39
CA GLU A 112 -9.82 11.16 -10.14
C GLU A 112 -10.05 12.16 -8.99
N ARG A 113 -9.10 12.28 -8.06
CA ARG A 113 -9.21 13.12 -6.86
C ARG A 113 -8.74 14.57 -7.06
N GLY A 114 -8.27 14.92 -8.26
CA GLY A 114 -7.76 16.26 -8.56
C GLY A 114 -6.35 16.54 -8.01
N PRO A 115 -5.81 17.74 -8.24
CA PRO A 115 -4.43 18.09 -7.89
C PRO A 115 -4.18 18.28 -6.39
N THR A 116 -5.19 18.74 -5.64
CA THR A 116 -5.06 19.12 -4.22
C THR A 116 -4.46 18.01 -3.33
N PRO A 117 -4.87 16.73 -3.43
CA PRO A 117 -4.23 15.64 -2.72
C PRO A 117 -2.73 15.52 -2.91
N ILE A 118 -2.23 15.70 -4.14
CA ILE A 118 -0.80 15.62 -4.45
C ILE A 118 -0.09 16.79 -3.76
N GLU A 119 -0.59 18.01 -3.93
CA GLU A 119 0.01 19.22 -3.33
C GLU A 119 0.11 19.11 -1.81
N GLN A 120 -0.97 18.66 -1.16
CA GLN A 120 -1.02 18.52 0.28
C GLN A 120 -0.12 17.39 0.79
N SER A 121 -0.03 16.27 0.05
CA SER A 121 0.88 15.16 0.35
C SER A 121 2.34 15.60 0.25
N LEU A 122 2.71 16.31 -0.82
CA LEU A 122 4.07 16.83 -1.02
C LEU A 122 4.44 17.87 0.03
N LYS A 123 3.52 18.77 0.38
CA LYS A 123 3.73 19.73 1.48
C LYS A 123 3.97 19.01 2.81
N GLY A 124 3.19 17.97 3.10
CA GLY A 124 3.39 17.16 4.30
C GLY A 124 4.73 16.44 4.31
N ALA A 125 5.07 15.79 3.20
CA ALA A 125 6.32 15.06 3.04
C ALA A 125 7.55 15.97 3.12
N TYR A 126 7.56 17.12 2.44
CA TYR A 126 8.66 18.08 2.51
C TYR A 126 8.94 18.52 3.96
N ASN A 127 7.88 18.83 4.73
CA ASN A 127 8.02 19.15 6.14
C ASN A 127 8.54 17.97 6.98
N LEU A 128 8.13 16.74 6.68
CA LEU A 128 8.58 15.55 7.39
C LEU A 128 10.04 15.21 7.08
N PHE A 129 10.46 15.24 5.81
CA PHE A 129 11.84 15.02 5.40
C PHE A 129 12.80 16.08 5.99
N GLY A 130 12.34 17.31 6.20
CA GLY A 130 13.10 18.33 6.91
C GLY A 130 13.25 18.10 8.43
N ARG A 131 12.45 17.19 9.03
CA ARG A 131 12.46 16.89 10.48
C ARG A 131 13.01 15.51 10.80
N VAL A 132 12.88 14.56 9.88
CA VAL A 132 13.22 13.15 10.08
C VAL A 132 14.43 12.79 9.21
N THR A 133 15.50 12.32 9.85
CA THR A 133 16.66 11.78 9.15
C THR A 133 16.47 10.29 8.85
N LEU A 134 16.19 9.99 7.59
CA LEU A 134 16.24 8.63 7.05
C LEU A 134 17.65 8.29 6.54
N PRO A 135 18.01 6.99 6.43
CA PRO A 135 19.28 6.58 5.84
C PRO A 135 19.45 7.08 4.40
N ALA A 136 20.67 7.38 3.97
CA ALA A 136 20.93 7.87 2.61
C ALA A 136 20.58 6.86 1.51
N THR A 137 20.63 5.56 1.83
CA THR A 137 20.27 4.45 0.93
C THR A 137 19.11 3.65 1.51
N LEU A 138 18.41 2.89 0.65
CA LEU A 138 17.40 1.95 1.13
C LEU A 138 18.06 0.89 2.03
N PRO A 139 17.51 0.61 3.22
CA PRO A 139 18.07 -0.39 4.12
C PRO A 139 17.96 -1.82 3.56
N ASP A 140 19.00 -2.61 3.79
CA ASP A 140 19.16 -4.00 3.35
C ASP A 140 18.56 -5.05 4.31
N SER A 141 17.94 -4.62 5.41
CA SER A 141 17.31 -5.51 6.39
C SER A 141 15.97 -4.98 6.89
N LEU A 142 15.04 -5.89 7.23
CA LEU A 142 13.70 -5.53 7.71
C LEU A 142 13.77 -4.76 9.03
N GLU A 143 14.74 -5.08 9.89
CA GLU A 143 14.97 -4.36 11.15
C GLU A 143 15.39 -2.91 10.89
N LYS A 144 16.34 -2.67 9.98
CA LYS A 144 16.76 -1.30 9.64
C LYS A 144 15.64 -0.54 8.93
N LEU A 145 14.89 -1.19 8.05
CA LEU A 145 13.73 -0.61 7.38
C LEU A 145 12.62 -0.25 8.38
N GLY A 146 12.36 -1.12 9.36
CA GLY A 146 11.44 -0.87 10.47
C GLY A 146 11.85 0.33 11.31
N ARG A 147 13.15 0.46 11.64
CA ARG A 147 13.67 1.66 12.34
C ARG A 147 13.51 2.94 11.51
N ALA A 148 13.74 2.88 10.21
CA ALA A 148 13.51 4.02 9.32
C ALA A 148 12.03 4.43 9.32
N GLN A 149 11.13 3.44 9.30
CA GLN A 149 9.69 3.69 9.38
C GLN A 149 9.24 4.23 10.73
N GLU A 150 9.78 3.73 11.83
CA GLU A 150 9.48 4.26 13.17
C GLU A 150 9.83 5.75 13.28
N ARG A 151 11.01 6.14 12.79
CA ARG A 151 11.41 7.56 12.74
C ARG A 151 10.46 8.40 11.90
N TRP A 152 10.03 7.88 10.75
CA TRP A 152 9.07 8.54 9.87
C TRP A 152 7.68 8.69 10.52
N LEU A 153 7.19 7.63 11.16
CA LEU A 153 5.87 7.60 11.79
C LEU A 153 5.82 8.41 13.08
N SER A 154 6.92 8.56 13.83
CA SER A 154 6.95 9.27 15.11
C SER A 154 6.24 10.64 15.09
N PRO A 155 6.58 11.60 14.20
CA PRO A 155 5.86 12.87 14.12
C PRO A 155 4.43 12.75 13.55
N ILE A 156 4.11 11.70 12.79
CA ILE A 156 2.78 11.49 12.19
C ILE A 156 1.79 10.97 13.24
N LEU A 157 2.27 10.10 14.13
CA LEU A 157 1.45 9.50 15.19
C LEU A 157 1.10 10.52 16.27
N ASN A 158 1.91 11.57 16.46
CA ASN A 158 1.60 12.68 17.37
C ASN A 158 0.62 13.68 16.71
N PRO A 159 -0.62 13.85 17.22
CA PRO A 159 -1.60 14.77 16.64
C PRO A 159 -1.13 16.23 16.55
N LYS A 160 -0.18 16.65 17.41
CA LYS A 160 0.37 18.02 17.38
C LYS A 160 1.37 18.26 16.24
N ASP A 161 2.06 17.21 15.81
CA ASP A 161 3.15 17.30 14.83
C ASP A 161 2.72 16.76 13.45
N ARG A 162 1.57 16.10 13.38
CA ARG A 162 1.03 15.47 12.17
C ARG A 162 0.75 16.50 11.08
N PRO A 163 1.29 16.32 9.86
CA PRO A 163 0.87 17.13 8.72
C PRO A 163 -0.60 16.87 8.37
N PRO A 164 -1.41 17.90 8.04
CA PRO A 164 -2.86 17.76 7.85
C PRO A 164 -3.35 16.74 6.81
N TYR A 165 -2.48 16.28 5.89
CA TYR A 165 -2.86 15.41 4.77
C TYR A 165 -2.00 14.14 4.63
N ILE A 166 -1.33 13.73 5.70
CA ILE A 166 -0.64 12.44 5.72
C ILE A 166 -1.56 11.41 6.39
N GLY A 167 -2.38 10.73 5.56
CA GLY A 167 -3.20 9.57 5.94
C GLY A 167 -2.38 8.28 6.07
N ALA A 168 -3.01 7.16 6.44
CA ALA A 168 -2.31 5.91 6.69
C ALA A 168 -1.58 5.38 5.44
N TRP A 169 -2.20 5.53 4.26
CA TRP A 169 -1.54 5.19 3.00
C TRP A 169 -0.25 5.99 2.78
N ASN A 170 -0.34 7.32 2.74
CA ASN A 170 0.82 8.19 2.50
C ASN A 170 1.91 8.04 3.57
N ALA A 171 1.52 7.70 4.81
CA ALA A 171 2.45 7.45 5.90
C ALA A 171 3.27 6.17 5.73
N THR A 172 2.80 5.19 4.95
CA THR A 172 3.38 3.84 4.90
C THR A 172 3.75 3.34 3.51
N ALA A 173 3.14 3.88 2.45
CA ALA A 173 3.34 3.41 1.07
C ALA A 173 4.79 3.55 0.60
N MET A 174 5.52 4.57 1.06
CA MET A 174 6.96 4.71 0.80
C MET A 174 7.79 3.50 1.26
N PHE A 175 7.39 2.84 2.35
CA PHE A 175 8.09 1.65 2.86
C PHE A 175 7.69 0.39 2.11
N MET A 176 6.45 0.34 1.63
CA MET A 176 5.98 -0.71 0.73
C MET A 176 6.76 -0.66 -0.61
N THR A 177 6.94 0.52 -1.19
CA THR A 177 7.71 0.69 -2.43
C THR A 177 9.21 0.44 -2.22
N ALA A 178 9.76 0.78 -1.04
CA ALA A 178 11.12 0.38 -0.67
C ALA A 178 11.30 -1.16 -0.57
N LEU A 179 10.24 -1.92 -0.27
CA LEU A 179 10.25 -3.38 -0.34
C LEU A 179 10.15 -3.89 -1.78
N PHE A 180 9.34 -3.26 -2.64
CA PHE A 180 9.31 -3.59 -4.08
C PHE A 180 10.68 -3.42 -4.74
N ALA A 181 11.47 -2.45 -4.30
CA ALA A 181 12.85 -2.25 -4.74
C ALA A 181 13.80 -3.40 -4.32
N GLN A 182 13.41 -4.23 -3.36
CA GLN A 182 14.26 -5.27 -2.76
C GLN A 182 13.49 -6.61 -2.64
N PRO A 183 13.24 -7.32 -3.75
CA PRO A 183 12.37 -8.51 -3.76
C PRO A 183 12.76 -9.60 -2.75
N SER A 184 14.06 -9.86 -2.61
CA SER A 184 14.56 -10.84 -1.63
C SER A 184 14.28 -10.43 -0.19
N LEU A 185 14.37 -9.13 0.12
CA LEU A 185 14.03 -8.60 1.43
C LEU A 185 12.53 -8.67 1.69
N ALA A 186 11.71 -8.29 0.70
CA ALA A 186 10.26 -8.39 0.77
C ALA A 186 9.77 -9.82 1.02
N ALA A 187 10.35 -10.81 0.34
CA ALA A 187 10.02 -12.23 0.50
C ALA A 187 10.27 -12.75 1.94
N SER A 188 11.21 -12.12 2.66
CA SER A 188 11.53 -12.46 4.05
C SER A 188 10.54 -11.88 5.07
N GLN A 189 9.69 -10.93 4.68
CA GLN A 189 8.78 -10.24 5.59
C GLN A 189 7.56 -11.11 5.94
N LYS A 190 7.58 -11.75 7.12
CA LYS A 190 6.45 -12.57 7.62
C LYS A 190 5.55 -11.85 8.62
N SER A 191 6.06 -10.80 9.25
CA SER A 191 5.35 -10.00 10.24
C SER A 191 5.76 -8.54 10.12
N PRO A 192 4.90 -7.58 10.54
CA PRO A 192 5.34 -6.21 10.72
C PRO A 192 6.39 -6.15 11.86
N PRO A 193 7.31 -5.17 11.85
CA PRO A 193 7.49 -4.09 10.86
C PRO A 193 8.26 -4.52 9.57
N PRO A 194 8.26 -3.68 8.50
CA PRO A 194 7.51 -2.44 8.38
C PRO A 194 6.00 -2.66 8.27
N MET A 195 5.22 -1.68 8.72
CA MET A 195 3.78 -1.58 8.51
C MET A 195 3.49 -1.27 7.04
N LEU A 196 2.52 -1.98 6.46
CA LEU A 196 2.03 -1.75 5.11
C LEU A 196 0.74 -0.90 5.13
N PRO A 197 0.41 -0.21 4.03
CA PRO A 197 -0.81 0.60 3.91
C PRO A 197 -2.09 -0.19 4.18
N PRO A 198 -2.92 0.18 5.17
CA PRO A 198 -4.15 -0.55 5.46
C PRO A 198 -5.42 0.05 4.83
N GLY A 199 -5.33 1.22 4.20
CA GLY A 199 -6.48 2.02 3.74
C GLY A 199 -7.08 1.60 2.38
N GLY A 200 -8.24 2.18 2.06
CA GLY A 200 -8.89 2.08 0.75
C GLY A 200 -9.14 0.63 0.31
N PRO A 201 -8.62 0.18 -0.86
CA PRO A 201 -8.79 -1.20 -1.34
C PRO A 201 -8.46 -2.27 -0.30
N ILE A 202 -7.48 -2.01 0.57
CA ILE A 202 -7.05 -2.97 1.58
C ILE A 202 -8.12 -3.13 2.67
N PHE A 203 -8.65 -2.02 3.20
CA PHE A 203 -9.73 -2.04 4.18
C PHE A 203 -10.98 -2.75 3.62
N ALA A 204 -11.34 -2.46 2.36
CA ALA A 204 -12.43 -3.12 1.66
C ALA A 204 -12.19 -4.64 1.49
N GLY A 205 -10.97 -5.04 1.13
CA GLY A 205 -10.57 -6.44 0.99
C GLY A 205 -10.62 -7.20 2.32
N LEU A 206 -10.05 -6.63 3.39
CA LEU A 206 -10.13 -7.21 4.75
C LEU A 206 -11.59 -7.34 5.22
N SER A 207 -12.43 -6.34 4.94
CA SER A 207 -13.87 -6.38 5.24
C SER A 207 -14.60 -7.50 4.49
N LEU A 208 -14.24 -7.77 3.23
CA LEU A 208 -14.77 -8.91 2.46
C LEU A 208 -14.33 -10.24 3.07
N LEU A 209 -13.05 -10.38 3.42
CA LEU A 209 -12.51 -11.59 4.03
C LEU A 209 -13.14 -11.89 5.39
N HIS A 210 -13.38 -10.89 6.23
CA HIS A 210 -14.09 -11.06 7.50
C HIS A 210 -15.53 -11.53 7.28
N ARG A 211 -16.29 -10.86 6.38
CA ARG A 211 -17.67 -11.26 6.06
C ARG A 211 -17.76 -12.68 5.52
N ALA A 212 -16.76 -13.11 4.76
CA ALA A 212 -16.63 -14.47 4.24
C ALA A 212 -16.18 -15.52 5.28
N GLY A 213 -15.88 -15.11 6.52
CA GLY A 213 -15.42 -16.02 7.59
C GLY A 213 -13.95 -16.44 7.45
N ILE A 214 -13.17 -15.73 6.63
CA ILE A 214 -11.72 -15.98 6.47
C ILE A 214 -10.96 -15.37 7.64
N LEU A 215 -11.22 -14.09 7.95
CA LEU A 215 -10.66 -13.40 9.10
C LEU A 215 -11.54 -13.54 10.34
N SER A 216 -10.90 -13.73 11.49
CA SER A 216 -11.58 -13.87 12.78
C SER A 216 -12.27 -12.57 13.23
N ARG A 217 -11.68 -11.42 12.93
CA ARG A 217 -12.13 -10.07 13.33
C ARG A 217 -12.18 -9.12 12.13
N PRO A 218 -13.02 -8.07 12.18
CA PRO A 218 -13.07 -7.05 11.12
C PRO A 218 -11.80 -6.18 11.14
N PRO A 219 -11.48 -5.48 10.04
CA PRO A 219 -10.49 -4.41 10.08
C PRO A 219 -10.95 -3.29 11.03
N ALA A 220 -9.99 -2.67 11.70
CA ALA A 220 -10.20 -1.56 12.63
C ALA A 220 -10.21 -0.21 11.89
N GLY A 221 -10.89 0.77 12.50
CA GLY A 221 -11.01 2.13 12.00
C GLY A 221 -12.04 2.28 10.87
N SER A 222 -12.02 3.45 10.22
CA SER A 222 -12.83 3.73 9.03
C SER A 222 -12.02 3.60 7.74
N ASP A 223 -12.71 3.44 6.61
CA ASP A 223 -12.13 3.41 5.26
C ASP A 223 -11.51 4.77 4.84
N LEU A 224 -11.77 5.84 5.60
CA LEU A 224 -11.42 7.20 5.24
C LEU A 224 -10.05 7.60 5.82
N ASP A 225 -9.07 7.64 4.92
CA ASP A 225 -7.70 8.11 5.17
C ASP A 225 -7.57 9.65 5.15
N ASP A 226 -8.64 10.38 4.81
CA ASP A 226 -8.63 11.84 4.74
C ASP A 226 -9.06 12.45 6.09
N ALA A 227 -8.13 13.15 6.73
CA ALA A 227 -8.29 13.93 7.98
C ALA A 227 -8.47 13.16 9.31
N SER A 228 -8.74 11.85 9.31
CA SER A 228 -8.84 11.03 10.54
C SER A 228 -7.87 9.85 10.56
N PHE A 229 -6.55 10.14 10.61
CA PHE A 229 -5.57 9.06 10.82
C PHE A 229 -5.70 8.52 12.26
N GLU A 230 -6.11 7.25 12.37
CA GLU A 230 -6.27 6.48 13.61
C GLU A 230 -5.03 5.59 13.83
N PRO A 231 -4.07 5.99 14.69
CA PRO A 231 -2.82 5.23 14.88
C PRO A 231 -3.04 3.77 15.23
N GLY A 232 -4.02 3.46 16.09
CA GLY A 232 -4.32 2.07 16.51
C GLY A 232 -4.75 1.18 15.34
N ALA A 233 -5.54 1.72 14.41
CA ALA A 233 -6.05 0.99 13.25
C ALA A 233 -4.90 0.52 12.33
N LEU A 234 -3.81 1.28 12.22
CA LEU A 234 -2.63 0.88 11.45
C LEU A 234 -2.05 -0.45 11.93
N TYR A 235 -1.82 -0.56 13.25
CA TYR A 235 -1.24 -1.76 13.86
C TYR A 235 -2.21 -2.94 13.85
N GLU A 236 -3.48 -2.68 14.14
CA GLU A 236 -4.51 -3.73 14.15
C GLU A 236 -4.70 -4.36 12.76
N ASN A 237 -4.76 -3.53 11.71
CA ASN A 237 -4.92 -4.00 10.33
C ASN A 237 -3.66 -4.72 9.82
N ASN A 238 -2.46 -4.26 10.19
CA ASN A 238 -1.24 -5.01 9.88
C ASN A 238 -1.16 -6.36 10.63
N GLY A 239 -1.76 -6.44 11.82
CA GLY A 239 -1.97 -7.71 12.51
C GLY A 239 -2.86 -8.69 11.73
N LEU A 240 -3.83 -8.19 10.95
CA LEU A 240 -4.65 -9.05 10.06
C LEU A 240 -3.85 -9.58 8.88
N PHE A 241 -2.92 -8.81 8.32
CA PHE A 241 -2.01 -9.34 7.29
C PHE A 241 -1.14 -10.46 7.84
N ALA A 242 -0.61 -10.30 9.06
CA ALA A 242 0.17 -11.34 9.72
C ALA A 242 -0.68 -12.60 10.02
N GLU A 243 -1.94 -12.42 10.45
CA GLU A 243 -2.90 -13.53 10.61
C GLU A 243 -3.07 -14.31 9.31
N LEU A 244 -3.23 -13.63 8.17
CA LEU A 244 -3.32 -14.29 6.87
C LEU A 244 -1.99 -14.97 6.51
N CYS A 245 -0.87 -14.24 6.58
CA CYS A 245 0.46 -14.70 6.18
C CYS A 245 0.85 -16.01 6.88
N ASN A 246 0.52 -16.14 8.17
CA ASN A 246 0.85 -17.31 8.98
C ASN A 246 0.07 -18.59 8.60
N GLN A 247 -0.93 -18.50 7.71
CA GLN A 247 -1.79 -19.62 7.35
C GLN A 247 -1.34 -20.39 6.09
N LEU A 248 -0.37 -19.88 5.33
CA LEU A 248 0.24 -20.60 4.21
C LEU A 248 1.76 -20.47 4.25
N SER A 249 2.45 -21.48 3.73
CA SER A 249 3.88 -21.40 3.42
C SER A 249 4.13 -20.62 2.11
N ASP A 250 5.37 -20.18 1.94
CA ASP A 250 5.91 -19.68 0.67
C ASP A 250 5.19 -18.43 0.12
N TRP A 251 4.75 -17.55 1.02
CA TRP A 251 4.33 -16.18 0.72
C TRP A 251 4.68 -15.24 1.88
N CYS A 252 4.66 -13.94 1.63
CA CYS A 252 5.08 -12.91 2.56
C CYS A 252 4.02 -11.81 2.72
N LEU A 253 4.25 -10.84 3.61
CA LEU A 253 3.29 -9.78 3.86
C LEU A 253 2.98 -8.94 2.62
N ILE A 254 3.96 -8.72 1.74
CA ILE A 254 3.71 -7.99 0.50
C ILE A 254 2.81 -8.78 -0.46
N ASP A 255 2.90 -10.12 -0.49
CA ASP A 255 1.98 -10.96 -1.26
C ASP A 255 0.57 -10.88 -0.68
N VAL A 256 0.44 -10.95 0.65
CA VAL A 256 -0.85 -10.81 1.35
C VAL A 256 -1.47 -9.46 1.02
N HIS A 257 -0.70 -8.37 1.16
CA HIS A 257 -1.17 -7.01 0.91
C HIS A 257 -1.67 -6.86 -0.53
N SER A 258 -0.87 -7.25 -1.52
CA SER A 258 -1.23 -7.17 -2.94
C SER A 258 -2.44 -8.05 -3.29
N GLY A 259 -2.54 -9.25 -2.72
CA GLY A 259 -3.72 -10.11 -2.90
C GLY A 259 -5.00 -9.49 -2.33
N VAL A 260 -4.92 -8.94 -1.11
CA VAL A 260 -6.04 -8.23 -0.46
C VAL A 260 -6.41 -6.96 -1.22
N TYR A 261 -5.42 -6.24 -1.75
CA TYR A 261 -5.62 -5.06 -2.57
C TYR A 261 -6.47 -5.37 -3.81
N MET A 262 -6.10 -6.41 -4.55
CA MET A 262 -6.84 -6.83 -5.75
C MET A 262 -8.26 -7.28 -5.41
N LEU A 263 -8.45 -7.90 -4.24
CA LEU A 263 -9.79 -8.28 -3.78
C LEU A 263 -10.68 -7.06 -3.49
N GLY A 264 -10.14 -5.99 -2.92
CA GLY A 264 -10.94 -4.84 -2.49
C GLY A 264 -10.95 -3.63 -3.44
N THR A 265 -10.08 -3.60 -4.45
CA THR A 265 -9.99 -2.46 -5.38
C THR A 265 -11.25 -2.29 -6.23
N ARG A 266 -11.58 -1.03 -6.55
CA ARG A 266 -12.62 -0.69 -7.54
C ARG A 266 -12.04 -0.13 -8.82
N HIS A 267 -10.72 -0.17 -8.96
CA HIS A 267 -10.06 0.42 -10.11
C HIS A 267 -10.45 -0.33 -11.40
N PRO A 268 -11.01 0.37 -12.40
CA PRO A 268 -11.59 -0.27 -13.58
C PRO A 268 -10.55 -1.00 -14.43
N HIS A 269 -9.29 -0.59 -14.38
CA HIS A 269 -8.19 -1.25 -15.10
C HIS A 269 -7.49 -2.36 -14.30
N SER A 270 -7.97 -2.68 -13.09
CA SER A 270 -7.31 -3.73 -12.29
C SER A 270 -7.33 -5.11 -12.93
N GLY A 271 -8.23 -5.36 -13.88
CA GLY A 271 -8.24 -6.60 -14.66
C GLY A 271 -7.06 -6.79 -15.60
N SER A 272 -6.22 -5.79 -15.84
CA SER A 272 -5.02 -5.91 -16.68
C SER A 272 -3.70 -5.92 -15.90
N TRP A 273 -3.76 -5.93 -14.57
CA TRP A 273 -2.56 -5.88 -13.72
C TRP A 273 -2.02 -7.27 -13.33
N VAL A 274 -2.84 -8.31 -13.47
CA VAL A 274 -2.55 -9.69 -13.08
C VAL A 274 -3.03 -10.69 -14.10
#